data_AF-A0A2V8LSM1-F1
#
_entry.id   AF-A0A2V8LSM1-F1
#
_cell.length_a   1.000
_cell.length_b   1.000
_cell.length_c   1.000
_cell.angle_alpha   90.00
_cell.angle_beta   90.00
_cell.angle_gamma   90.00
#
_symmetry.space_group_name_H-M   'P 1'
#
loop_
_entity.id
_entity.type
_entity.pdbx_description
1 polymer ?
#
loop_
_entity_poly.entity_id
_entity_poly.type
_entity_poly.pdbx_seq_one_letter_code
_entity_poly.pdbx_strand_id
1 'polypeptide(L)'
;MQGREEGRDLAAAARASNHAAAGPFARSEFSCADVRHDVQTVKGVYDKLMEAKRSCGEATKDLSFARFHRLIMEHADGLKEKVGTERLRFSVDVENGHVSFKAKADK
;
A
#
# COMPACT_ATOMS: atom_id res chain seq x y z
N MET A 1 30.85 36.28 -9.82
CA MET A 1 30.24 36.03 -8.48
C MET A 1 28.78 36.43 -8.60
N GLN A 2 27.74 35.63 -8.39
CA GLN A 2 27.49 34.32 -7.78
C GLN A 2 26.28 33.70 -8.51
N GLY A 3 26.31 32.41 -8.86
CA GLY A 3 25.53 31.35 -8.16
C GLY A 3 24.12 31.24 -8.78
N ARG A 4 23.85 30.31 -9.71
CA ARG A 4 23.39 28.91 -9.44
C ARG A 4 22.25 28.96 -8.40
N GLU A 5 21.03 28.54 -8.70
CA GLU A 5 20.64 27.13 -8.60
C GLU A 5 19.23 26.89 -9.17
N GLU A 6 19.11 25.77 -9.87
CA GLU A 6 17.90 25.20 -10.46
C GLU A 6 17.01 24.60 -9.35
N GLY A 7 15.82 25.17 -9.15
CA GLY A 7 14.82 24.68 -8.20
C GLY A 7 13.65 23.97 -8.90
N ARG A 8 13.94 23.08 -9.84
CA ARG A 8 12.95 22.16 -10.41
C ARG A 8 12.74 21.01 -9.42
N ASP A 9 11.48 20.76 -9.07
CA ASP A 9 10.96 19.49 -8.53
C ASP A 9 11.11 19.20 -7.01
N LEU A 10 10.70 20.12 -6.13
CA LEU A 10 10.32 19.75 -4.74
C LEU A 10 8.79 19.58 -4.54
N ALA A 11 7.99 19.97 -5.54
CA ALA A 11 6.52 19.86 -5.47
C ALA A 11 5.99 18.42 -5.65
N ALA A 12 6.80 17.49 -6.16
CA ALA A 12 6.40 16.10 -6.37
C ALA A 12 6.68 15.19 -5.15
N ALA A 13 7.67 15.51 -4.32
CA ALA A 13 8.07 14.69 -3.18
C ALA A 13 7.15 14.84 -1.95
N ALA A 14 6.36 15.92 -1.87
CA ALA A 14 5.48 16.18 -0.73
C ALA A 14 4.04 15.64 -0.89
N ARG A 15 3.68 15.04 -2.03
CA ARG A 15 2.32 14.51 -2.24
C ARG A 15 2.03 13.18 -1.56
N ALA A 16 3.00 12.56 -0.88
CA ALA A 16 2.82 11.25 -0.24
C ALA A 16 2.64 11.32 1.28
N SER A 17 3.03 12.41 1.94
CA SER A 17 3.30 12.41 3.38
C SER A 17 2.20 13.03 4.25
N ASN A 18 1.12 13.58 3.68
CA ASN A 18 0.17 14.35 4.48
C ASN A 18 -1.31 14.24 4.08
N HIS A 19 -1.79 13.07 3.66
CA HIS A 19 -3.22 12.78 3.90
C HIS A 19 -3.38 12.41 5.37
N ALA A 20 -3.20 13.40 6.24
CA ALA A 20 -3.62 13.38 7.63
C ALA A 20 -5.15 13.49 7.65
N ALA A 21 -5.84 12.48 7.12
CA ALA A 21 -7.21 12.24 7.53
C ALA A 21 -7.13 11.54 8.87
N ALA A 22 -7.40 12.31 9.91
CA ALA A 22 -7.64 11.84 11.26
C ALA A 22 -8.93 10.98 11.30
N GLY A 23 -8.90 9.83 10.67
CA GLY A 23 -9.78 8.71 10.99
C GLY A 23 -9.20 7.93 12.18
N PRO A 24 -10.00 7.12 12.90
CA PRO A 24 -9.52 6.28 14.00
C PRO A 24 -8.52 5.19 13.58
N PHE A 25 -8.25 5.04 12.27
CA PHE A 25 -7.34 4.04 11.74
C PHE A 25 -6.01 4.67 11.32
N ALA A 26 -4.90 4.18 11.91
CA ALA A 26 -3.57 4.61 11.51
C ALA A 26 -3.20 4.00 10.15
N ARG A 27 -3.00 4.86 9.14
CA ARG A 27 -2.48 4.45 7.82
C ARG A 27 -1.27 3.54 8.00
N SER A 28 -1.35 2.35 7.43
CA SER A 28 -0.33 1.32 7.57
C SER A 28 0.30 1.03 6.20
N GLU A 29 1.63 1.12 6.14
CA GLU A 29 2.40 0.88 4.92
C GLU A 29 3.35 -0.29 5.13
N PHE A 30 3.40 -1.17 4.14
CA PHE A 30 4.17 -2.41 4.18
C PHE A 30 4.96 -2.55 2.89
N SER A 31 6.27 -2.72 3.01
CA SER A 31 7.13 -3.11 1.90
C SER A 31 7.34 -4.62 1.94
N CYS A 32 7.03 -5.29 0.85
CA CYS A 32 7.18 -6.72 0.69
C CYS A 32 8.11 -6.97 -0.50
N ALA A 33 9.29 -7.52 -0.24
CA ALA A 33 10.27 -7.85 -1.28
C ALA A 33 9.80 -8.97 -2.19
N ASP A 34 9.08 -9.94 -1.63
CA ASP A 34 8.69 -11.14 -2.35
C ASP A 34 7.38 -11.68 -1.77
N VAL A 35 6.24 -11.38 -2.39
CA VAL A 35 4.94 -11.77 -1.83
C VAL A 35 4.72 -13.28 -1.77
N ARG A 36 5.50 -14.05 -2.53
CA ARG A 36 5.45 -15.52 -2.54
C ARG A 36 6.13 -16.13 -1.32
N HIS A 37 7.20 -15.50 -0.83
CA HIS A 37 7.97 -15.98 0.31
C HIS A 37 7.63 -15.22 1.60
N ASP A 38 7.25 -13.95 1.50
CA ASP A 38 7.00 -13.06 2.64
C ASP A 38 5.54 -13.12 3.11
N VAL A 39 5.08 -14.35 3.39
CA VAL A 39 3.73 -14.64 3.87
C VAL A 39 3.43 -13.89 5.18
N GLN A 40 4.45 -13.67 6.01
CA GLN A 40 4.34 -12.88 7.25
C GLN A 40 3.91 -11.44 6.98
N THR A 41 4.54 -10.77 5.99
CA THR A 41 4.20 -9.39 5.63
C THR A 41 2.83 -9.34 4.98
N VAL A 42 2.53 -10.28 4.08
CA VAL A 42 1.21 -10.39 3.45
C VAL A 42 0.11 -10.60 4.49
N LYS A 43 0.35 -11.44 5.50
CA LYS A 43 -0.57 -11.65 6.63
C LYS A 43 -0.72 -10.40 7.48
N GLY A 44 0.36 -9.65 7.73
CA GLY A 44 0.30 -8.36 8.45
C GLY A 44 -0.52 -7.31 7.68
N VAL A 45 -0.33 -7.22 6.36
CA VAL A 45 -1.13 -6.35 5.49
C VAL A 45 -2.60 -6.75 5.52
N TYR A 46 -2.88 -8.06 5.42
CA TYR A 46 -4.24 -8.59 5.49
C TYR A 46 -4.91 -8.28 6.82
N ASP A 47 -4.20 -8.47 7.93
CA ASP A 47 -4.70 -8.16 9.28
C ASP A 47 -5.06 -6.68 9.42
N LYS A 48 -4.18 -5.77 8.96
CA LYS A 48 -4.46 -4.33 8.93
C LYS A 48 -5.61 -3.96 8.01
N LEU A 49 -5.72 -4.61 6.86
CA LEU A 49 -6.85 -4.42 5.95
C LEU A 49 -8.17 -4.88 6.57
N MET A 50 -8.16 -5.99 7.32
CA MET A 50 -9.32 -6.51 8.05
C MET A 50 -9.70 -5.60 9.23
N GLU A 51 -8.72 -5.09 9.97
CA GLU A 51 -8.90 -4.11 11.05
C GLU A 51 -9.51 -2.81 10.52
N ALA A 52 -8.98 -2.29 9.40
CA ALA A 52 -9.53 -1.14 8.68
C ALA A 52 -11.00 -1.39 8.27
N LYS A 53 -11.28 -2.54 7.65
CA LYS A 53 -12.64 -2.88 7.18
C LYS A 53 -13.60 -3.01 8.34
N ARG A 54 -13.17 -3.64 9.44
CA ARG A 54 -13.97 -3.76 10.66
C ARG A 54 -14.25 -2.40 11.30
N SER A 55 -13.27 -1.51 11.32
CA SER A 55 -13.44 -0.14 11.85
C SER A 55 -14.43 0.69 11.02
N CYS A 56 -14.55 0.41 9.71
CA CYS A 56 -15.53 1.02 8.82
C CYS A 56 -16.93 0.42 8.90
N GLY A 57 -17.10 -0.77 9.49
CA GLY A 57 -18.32 -1.57 9.32
C GLY A 57 -18.44 -2.20 7.93
N GLU A 58 -17.34 -2.29 7.17
CA GLU A 58 -17.28 -2.98 5.89
C GLU A 58 -17.28 -4.50 6.05
N ALA A 59 -17.86 -5.21 5.08
CA ALA A 59 -17.89 -6.67 5.09
C ALA A 59 -16.47 -7.25 4.94
N THR A 60 -15.92 -7.76 6.03
CA THR A 60 -14.64 -8.48 6.06
C THR A 60 -14.75 -9.91 5.52
N LYS A 61 -15.96 -10.48 5.54
CA LYS A 61 -16.23 -11.87 5.14
C LYS A 61 -16.02 -12.15 3.65
N ASP A 62 -16.10 -11.13 2.79
CA ASP A 62 -15.94 -11.32 1.34
C ASP A 62 -14.48 -11.50 0.91
N LEU A 63 -13.55 -11.01 1.73
CA LEU A 63 -12.12 -11.04 1.46
C LEU A 63 -11.40 -12.00 2.41
N SER A 64 -11.32 -13.27 2.00
CA SER A 64 -10.53 -14.28 2.70
C SER A 64 -9.03 -14.14 2.42
N PHE A 65 -8.20 -14.63 3.35
CA PHE A 65 -6.74 -14.62 3.18
C PHE A 65 -6.30 -15.30 1.88
N ALA A 66 -6.93 -16.41 1.49
CA ALA A 66 -6.64 -17.10 0.24
C ALA A 66 -6.90 -16.21 -1.00
N ARG A 67 -8.02 -15.47 -1.00
CA ARG A 67 -8.35 -14.54 -2.09
C ARG A 67 -7.39 -13.36 -2.14
N PHE A 68 -7.07 -12.79 -0.97
CA PHE A 68 -6.11 -11.71 -0.85
C PHE A 68 -4.72 -12.15 -1.32
N HIS A 69 -4.24 -13.30 -0.87
CA HIS A 69 -2.95 -13.85 -1.26
C HIS A 69 -2.86 -14.08 -2.78
N ARG A 70 -3.92 -14.63 -3.40
CA ARG A 70 -3.98 -14.79 -4.85
C ARG A 70 -3.94 -13.45 -5.60
N LEU A 71 -4.70 -12.45 -5.14
CA LEU A 71 -4.67 -11.10 -5.72
C LEU A 71 -3.29 -10.48 -5.64
N ILE A 72 -2.63 -10.60 -4.49
CA ILE A 72 -1.28 -10.08 -4.27
C ILE A 72 -0.28 -10.79 -5.18
N MET A 73 -0.38 -12.11 -5.35
CA MET A 73 0.45 -12.89 -6.27
C MET A 73 0.26 -12.47 -7.72
N GLU A 74 -0.99 -12.32 -8.17
CA GLU A 74 -1.32 -11.90 -9.54
C GLU A 74 -0.85 -10.46 -9.81
N HIS A 75 -1.05 -9.56 -8.84
CA HIS A 75 -0.53 -8.20 -8.90
C HIS A 75 0.99 -8.18 -8.97
N ALA A 76 1.68 -8.98 -8.16
CA ALA A 76 3.14 -9.07 -8.16
C ALA A 76 3.69 -9.60 -9.47
N ASP A 77 3.05 -10.64 -10.03
CA ASP A 77 3.43 -11.22 -11.31
C ASP A 77 3.29 -10.19 -12.44
N GLY A 78 2.13 -9.52 -12.53
CA GLY A 78 1.93 -8.46 -13.53
C GLY A 78 2.84 -7.24 -13.33
N LEU A 79 3.28 -6.96 -12.09
CA LEU A 79 4.24 -5.89 -11.82
C LEU A 79 5.67 -6.28 -12.20
N LYS A 80 6.05 -7.54 -11.94
CA LYS A 80 7.32 -8.11 -12.36
C LYS A 80 7.45 -8.06 -13.88
N GLU A 81 6.41 -8.42 -14.60
CA GLU A 81 6.40 -8.33 -16.08
C GLU A 81 6.50 -6.89 -16.59
N LYS A 82 5.83 -5.93 -15.92
CA LYS A 82 5.79 -4.52 -16.36
C LYS A 82 7.01 -3.69 -15.99
N VAL A 83 7.53 -3.89 -14.78
CA VAL A 83 8.54 -3.02 -14.15
C VAL A 83 9.84 -3.77 -13.86
N GLY A 84 9.83 -5.11 -13.92
CA GLY A 84 11.00 -5.93 -13.58
C GLY A 84 11.30 -5.99 -12.08
N THR A 85 10.31 -5.70 -11.23
CA THR A 85 10.48 -5.60 -9.78
C THR A 85 9.51 -6.53 -9.06
N GLU A 86 10.04 -7.33 -8.14
CA GLU A 86 9.27 -8.25 -7.28
C GLU A 86 8.83 -7.60 -5.97
N ARG A 87 9.41 -6.45 -5.65
CA ARG A 87 9.08 -5.69 -4.43
C ARG A 87 7.82 -4.85 -4.63
N LEU A 88 6.84 -5.07 -3.77
CA LEU A 88 5.61 -4.29 -3.71
C LEU A 88 5.53 -3.50 -2.41
N ARG A 89 5.03 -2.28 -2.52
CA ARG A 89 4.60 -1.47 -1.40
C ARG A 89 3.08 -1.47 -1.33
N PHE A 90 2.56 -1.91 -0.20
CA PHE A 90 1.15 -1.88 0.14
C PHE A 90 0.88 -0.74 1.09
N SER A 91 -0.19 0.02 0.86
CA SER A 91 -0.68 1.07 1.74
C SER A 91 -2.15 0.80 2.02
N VAL A 92 -2.48 0.64 3.30
CA VAL A 92 -3.85 0.52 3.79
C VAL A 92 -4.21 1.83 4.46
N ASP A 93 -5.28 2.45 3.98
CA ASP A 93 -5.80 3.72 4.46
C ASP A 93 -7.33 3.63 4.63
N VAL A 94 -7.91 4.50 5.45
CA VAL A 94 -9.36 4.60 5.63
C VAL A 94 -9.79 6.01 5.32
N GLU A 95 -10.53 6.18 4.23
CA GLU A 95 -11.00 7.48 3.75
C GLU A 95 -12.54 7.46 3.69
N ASN A 96 -13.20 8.44 4.31
CA ASN A 96 -14.67 8.55 4.32
C ASN A 96 -15.42 7.29 4.81
N GLY A 97 -14.83 6.52 5.73
CA GLY A 97 -15.45 5.28 6.17
C GLY A 97 -15.38 4.15 5.13
N HIS A 98 -14.46 4.25 4.17
CA HIS A 98 -14.12 3.18 3.25
C HIS A 98 -12.63 2.84 3.33
N VAL A 99 -12.33 1.55 3.21
CA VAL A 99 -10.94 1.08 3.19
C VAL A 99 -10.34 1.27 1.80
N SER A 100 -9.29 2.07 1.74
CA SER A 100 -8.48 2.28 0.56
C SER A 100 -7.23 1.40 0.62
N PHE A 101 -7.19 0.39 -0.25
CA PHE A 101 -6.00 -0.43 -0.44
C PHE A 101 -5.25 0.01 -1.70
N LYS A 102 -3.98 0.36 -1.56
CA LYS A 102 -3.10 0.74 -2.67
C LYS A 102 -1.91 -0.20 -2.71
N ALA A 103 -1.64 -0.79 -3.87
CA ALA A 103 -0.44 -1.58 -4.14
C ALA A 103 0.36 -0.90 -5.26
N LYS A 104 1.66 -0.71 -5.04
CA LYS A 104 2.58 -0.10 -6.02
C LYS A 104 3.90 -0.86 -6.03
N ALA A 105 4.68 -0.71 -7.12
CA ALA A 105 6.04 -1.22 -7.17
C ALA A 105 6.90 -0.38 -6.21
N ASP A 106 7.68 -1.04 -5.37
CA ASP A 106 8.71 -0.38 -4.57
C ASP A 106 9.95 -0.25 -5.44
N LYS A 107 10.24 0.97 -5.90
CA LYS A 107 11.35 1.25 -6.83
C LYS A 107 12.68 1.40 -6.09
#